data_AF-A0A822GA92-F1
#
_entry.id   AF-A0A822GA92-F1
#
_cell.length_a   1.000
_cell.length_b   1.000
_cell.length_c   1.000
_cell.angle_alpha   90.00
_cell.angle_beta   90.00
_cell.angle_gamma   90.00
#
_symmetry.space_group_name_H-M   'P 1'
#
loop_
_entity.id
_entity.type
_entity.pdbx_description
1 polymer ?
#
loop_
_entity_poly.entity_id
_entity_poly.type
_entity_poly.pdbx_seq_one_letter_code
_entity_poly.pdbx_strand_id
1 'polypeptide(L)'
;VVVECPSTGIKQTFPCNNWLAYDQGDKRIERRLKEDISLRKIYPPTTPWHIWVYTSDKKGASTNAQAILVLYGSNGKSRDIKLERNSDTFQQGHCDQFEADIYDIGVPSKLRVSLHKESLSASWHLDRV
;
A
#
# COMPACT_ATOMS: atom_id res chain seq x y z
N VAL A 1 -4.87 22.15 -0.92
CA VAL A 1 -4.68 20.95 -0.07
C VAL A 1 -5.64 19.88 -0.55
N VAL A 2 -5.21 18.62 -0.59
CA VAL A 2 -6.08 17.48 -0.92
C VAL A 2 -6.02 16.51 0.25
N VAL A 3 -7.18 16.09 0.74
CA VAL A 3 -7.31 15.13 1.85
C VAL A 3 -8.02 13.89 1.33
N GLU A 4 -7.45 12.72 1.56
CA GLU A 4 -7.99 11.44 1.12
C GLU A 4 -8.19 10.52 2.33
N CYS A 5 -9.37 9.91 2.43
CA CYS A 5 -9.72 8.97 3.48
C CYS A 5 -10.04 7.60 2.86
N PRO A 6 -9.07 6.67 2.81
CA PRO A 6 -9.22 5.38 2.12
C PRO A 6 -10.44 4.58 2.59
N SER A 7 -10.70 4.55 3.90
CA SER A 7 -11.81 3.81 4.51
C SER A 7 -13.21 4.35 4.17
N THR A 8 -13.31 5.59 3.72
CA THR A 8 -14.57 6.16 3.20
C THR A 8 -14.57 6.28 1.68
N GLY A 9 -13.40 6.14 1.04
CA GLY A 9 -13.21 6.39 -0.39
C GLY A 9 -13.36 7.85 -0.80
N ILE A 10 -13.45 8.79 0.16
CA ILE A 10 -13.69 10.21 -0.13
C ILE A 10 -12.35 10.95 -0.26
N LYS A 11 -12.20 11.67 -1.37
CA LYS A 11 -11.11 12.61 -1.63
C LYS A 11 -11.65 14.03 -1.77
N GLN A 12 -11.29 14.89 -0.82
CA GLN A 12 -11.75 16.27 -0.72
C GLN A 12 -10.64 17.24 -1.15
N THR A 13 -11.02 18.29 -1.87
CA THR A 13 -10.09 19.35 -2.31
C THR A 13 -10.41 20.65 -1.60
N PHE A 14 -9.37 21.30 -1.08
CA PHE A 14 -9.43 22.58 -0.40
C PHE A 14 -8.51 23.56 -1.15
N PRO A 15 -9.04 24.32 -2.13
CA PRO A 15 -8.27 25.30 -2.87
C PRO A 15 -7.79 26.42 -1.94
N CYS A 16 -6.50 26.72 -1.96
CA CYS A 16 -5.95 27.87 -1.23
C CYS A 16 -6.03 29.14 -2.08
N ASN A 17 -5.69 29.03 -3.37
CA ASN A 17 -5.64 30.11 -4.36
C ASN A 17 -4.86 31.36 -3.87
N ASN A 18 -3.89 31.15 -2.98
CA ASN A 18 -3.04 32.20 -2.42
C ASN A 18 -1.74 31.59 -1.89
N TRP A 19 -0.73 32.45 -1.81
CA TRP A 19 0.53 32.16 -1.13
C TRP A 19 0.33 32.05 0.39
N LEU A 20 1.08 31.15 1.01
CA LEU A 20 1.19 30.97 2.47
C LEU A 20 2.60 31.36 2.94
N ALA A 21 2.99 32.61 2.70
CA ALA A 21 4.36 33.09 2.94
C ALA A 21 4.32 34.51 3.49
N TYR A 22 5.36 34.93 4.22
CA TYR A 22 5.45 36.26 4.85
C TYR A 22 5.89 37.36 3.87
N ASP A 23 6.42 36.98 2.71
CA ASP A 23 7.00 37.86 1.69
C ASP A 23 6.23 37.86 0.36
N GLN A 24 5.28 36.93 0.17
CA GLN A 24 4.43 36.82 -1.02
C GLN A 24 2.96 37.06 -0.68
N GLY A 25 2.16 37.42 -1.70
CA GLY A 25 0.71 37.57 -1.57
C GLY A 25 0.31 38.56 -0.48
N ASP A 26 -0.59 38.14 0.42
CA ASP A 26 -1.08 38.93 1.55
C ASP A 26 -0.27 38.75 2.85
N LYS A 27 0.91 38.12 2.75
CA LYS A 27 1.84 37.90 3.85
C LYS A 27 1.30 37.02 4.99
N ARG A 28 0.21 36.27 4.76
CA ARG A 28 -0.36 35.32 5.74
C ARG A 28 0.17 33.92 5.52
N ILE A 29 0.59 33.26 6.61
CA ILE A 29 1.08 31.88 6.59
C ILE A 29 0.03 30.86 7.07
N GLU A 30 -1.13 31.32 7.53
CA GLU A 30 -2.24 30.48 7.97
C GLU A 30 -3.54 30.90 7.30
N ARG A 31 -4.38 29.91 6.95
CA ARG A 31 -5.69 30.12 6.34
C ARG A 31 -6.66 29.00 6.73
N ARG A 32 -7.92 29.38 6.92
CA ARG A 32 -9.03 28.42 6.99
C ARG A 32 -9.57 28.20 5.59
N LEU A 33 -9.50 26.96 5.12
CA LEU A 33 -10.00 26.58 3.81
C LEU A 33 -11.35 25.88 3.95
N LYS A 34 -12.22 26.07 2.94
CA LYS A 34 -13.45 25.30 2.81
C LYS A 34 -13.28 24.31 1.67
N GLU A 35 -13.96 23.19 1.77
CA GLU A 35 -13.96 22.22 0.69
C GLU A 35 -14.63 22.83 -0.55
N ASP A 36 -14.01 22.59 -1.71
CA ASP A 36 -14.70 22.72 -2.98
C ASP A 36 -15.38 21.38 -3.31
N ILE A 37 -16.67 21.30 -3.00
CA ILE A 37 -17.48 20.09 -3.16
C ILE A 37 -17.53 19.64 -4.63
N SER A 38 -17.42 20.57 -5.58
CA SER A 38 -17.44 20.24 -7.01
C SER A 38 -16.22 19.41 -7.44
N LEU A 39 -15.13 19.48 -6.67
CA LEU A 39 -13.89 18.74 -6.91
C LEU A 39 -13.81 17.44 -6.09
N ARG A 40 -14.86 17.08 -5.34
CA ARG A 40 -14.89 15.85 -4.54
C ARG A 40 -14.88 14.64 -5.46
N LYS A 41 -13.99 13.68 -5.15
CA LYS A 41 -13.95 12.38 -5.83
C LYS A 41 -14.31 11.28 -4.84
N ILE A 42 -15.05 10.30 -5.32
CA ILE A 42 -15.46 9.11 -4.57
C ILE A 42 -14.86 7.90 -5.27
N TYR A 43 -14.13 7.11 -4.51
CA TYR A 43 -13.51 5.86 -4.91
C TYR A 43 -14.12 4.72 -4.10
N PRO A 44 -14.02 3.46 -4.56
CA PRO A 44 -14.39 2.34 -3.71
C PRO A 44 -13.49 2.34 -2.45
N PRO A 45 -14.06 2.21 -1.24
CA PRO A 45 -13.29 2.24 -0.01
C PRO A 45 -12.27 1.11 0.08
N THR A 46 -11.11 1.40 0.69
CA THR A 46 -10.08 0.42 1.01
C THR A 46 -9.77 0.44 2.50
N THR A 47 -9.33 -0.69 3.02
CA THR A 47 -8.78 -0.82 4.37
C THR A 47 -7.26 -0.94 4.26
N PRO A 48 -6.48 -0.23 5.10
CA PRO A 48 -5.04 -0.44 5.16
C PRO A 48 -4.73 -1.78 5.85
N TRP A 49 -3.87 -2.58 5.23
CA TRP A 49 -3.36 -3.84 5.78
C TRP A 49 -1.86 -3.73 5.97
N HIS A 50 -1.39 -4.20 7.13
CA HIS A 50 0.02 -4.43 7.38
C HIS A 50 0.31 -5.91 7.15
N ILE A 51 1.39 -6.21 6.43
CA ILE A 51 1.78 -7.55 6.01
C ILE A 51 3.20 -7.79 6.51
N TRP A 52 3.39 -8.86 7.27
CA TRP A 52 4.71 -9.30 7.74
C TRP A 52 5.09 -10.56 7.02
N VAL A 53 6.21 -10.55 6.32
CA VAL A 53 6.69 -11.70 5.55
C VAL A 53 7.96 -12.22 6.18
N TYR A 54 7.96 -13.49 6.58
CA TYR A 54 9.11 -14.14 7.21
C TYR A 54 9.78 -15.06 6.21
N THR A 55 11.04 -14.77 5.88
CA THR A 55 11.89 -15.70 5.14
C THR A 55 12.57 -16.63 6.15
N SER A 56 12.55 -17.94 5.90
CA SER A 56 13.12 -18.89 6.86
C SER A 56 14.63 -18.68 7.06
N ASP A 57 15.17 -19.15 8.19
CA ASP A 57 16.61 -19.15 8.46
C ASP A 57 17.34 -20.37 7.86
N LYS A 58 16.76 -21.02 6.84
CA LYS A 58 17.43 -22.12 6.14
C LYS A 58 18.50 -21.55 5.20
N LYS A 59 19.64 -22.23 5.11
CA LYS A 59 20.70 -21.87 4.16
C LYS A 59 20.14 -21.79 2.73
N GLY A 60 20.29 -20.63 2.09
CA GLY A 60 19.80 -20.39 0.74
C GLY A 60 18.30 -20.08 0.65
N ALA A 61 17.66 -19.72 1.77
CA ALA A 61 16.25 -19.33 1.78
C ALA A 61 15.97 -17.99 1.09
N SER A 62 16.97 -17.12 0.96
CA SER A 62 16.81 -15.78 0.37
C SER A 62 16.31 -15.81 -1.08
N THR A 63 15.67 -14.73 -1.50
CA THR A 63 15.38 -14.50 -2.92
C THR A 63 15.60 -13.05 -3.32
N ASN A 64 15.99 -12.84 -4.58
CA ASN A 64 16.02 -11.51 -5.21
C ASN A 64 14.86 -11.31 -6.20
N ALA A 65 14.00 -12.32 -6.33
CA ALA A 65 12.83 -12.28 -7.21
C ALA A 65 11.77 -11.33 -6.69
N GLN A 66 10.95 -10.80 -7.60
CA GLN A 66 9.78 -10.02 -7.23
C GLN A 66 8.68 -10.95 -6.71
N ALA A 67 8.20 -10.72 -5.48
CA ALA A 67 7.07 -11.42 -4.91
C ALA A 67 5.75 -10.65 -5.13
N ILE A 68 4.67 -11.40 -5.36
CA ILE A 68 3.30 -10.91 -5.51
C ILE A 68 2.42 -11.65 -4.50
N LEU A 69 1.59 -10.91 -3.79
CA LEU A 69 0.61 -11.39 -2.82
C LEU A 69 -0.82 -11.16 -3.32
N VAL A 70 -1.70 -12.13 -3.09
CA VAL A 70 -3.14 -12.00 -3.36
C VAL A 70 -3.92 -12.56 -2.17
N LEU A 71 -4.80 -11.74 -1.58
CA LEU A 71 -5.74 -12.17 -0.55
C LEU A 71 -7.09 -12.55 -1.17
N TYR A 72 -7.70 -13.59 -0.61
CA TYR A 72 -9.02 -14.09 -0.98
C TYR A 72 -9.91 -14.08 0.25
N GLY A 73 -11.18 -13.75 0.06
CA GLY A 73 -12.19 -13.76 1.11
C GLY A 73 -13.59 -14.02 0.53
N SER A 74 -14.61 -13.91 1.38
CA SER A 74 -16.00 -14.20 0.99
C SER A 74 -16.53 -13.30 -0.14
N ASN A 75 -16.01 -12.09 -0.28
CA ASN A 75 -16.44 -11.11 -1.30
C ASN A 75 -15.52 -11.08 -2.54
N GLY A 76 -14.62 -12.06 -2.67
CA GLY A 76 -13.74 -12.20 -3.84
C GLY A 76 -12.26 -12.17 -3.47
N LYS A 77 -11.46 -11.38 -4.19
CA LYS A 77 -10.02 -11.30 -3.98
C LYS A 77 -9.48 -9.87 -4.13
N SER A 78 -8.33 -9.62 -3.54
CA SER A 78 -7.56 -8.40 -3.78
C SER A 78 -7.07 -8.37 -5.23
N ARG A 79 -6.64 -7.17 -5.66
CA ARG A 79 -5.68 -7.04 -6.77
C ARG A 79 -4.35 -7.72 -6.42
N ASP A 80 -3.49 -7.88 -7.42
CA ASP A 80 -2.12 -8.31 -7.20
C ASP A 80 -1.37 -7.24 -6.41
N ILE A 81 -0.87 -7.62 -5.24
CA ILE A 81 -0.11 -6.76 -4.34
C ILE A 81 1.36 -7.07 -4.58
N LYS A 82 2.05 -6.15 -5.26
CA LYS A 82 3.49 -6.24 -5.44
C LYS A 82 4.18 -5.88 -4.12
N LEU A 83 4.97 -6.80 -3.57
CA LEU A 83 5.73 -6.54 -2.36
C LEU A 83 7.00 -5.76 -2.74
N GLU A 84 7.01 -4.45 -2.49
CA GLU A 84 8.09 -3.56 -2.92
C GLU A 84 9.43 -3.94 -2.27
N ARG A 85 10.42 -4.26 -3.10
CA ARG A 85 11.71 -4.76 -2.64
C ARG A 85 12.76 -3.65 -2.53
N ASN A 86 13.65 -3.79 -1.55
CA ASN A 86 14.93 -3.09 -1.45
C ASN A 86 16.09 -4.11 -1.44
N SER A 87 17.30 -3.70 -1.06
CA SER A 87 18.48 -4.57 -1.02
C SER A 87 18.38 -5.71 0.01
N ASP A 88 17.62 -5.50 1.08
CA ASP A 88 17.57 -6.38 2.26
C ASP A 88 16.24 -7.13 2.40
N THR A 89 15.37 -7.01 1.40
CA THR A 89 14.08 -7.71 1.37
C THR A 89 14.26 -9.19 1.03
N PHE A 90 13.48 -10.05 1.68
CA PHE A 90 13.43 -11.50 1.52
C PHE A 90 14.78 -12.20 1.73
N GLN A 91 15.55 -11.72 2.70
CA GLN A 91 16.80 -12.35 3.12
C GLN A 91 16.58 -13.46 4.15
N GLN A 92 17.45 -14.46 4.14
CA GLN A 92 17.44 -15.57 5.10
C GLN A 92 17.29 -15.05 6.54
N GLY A 93 16.31 -15.60 7.26
CA GLY A 93 16.02 -15.25 8.66
C GLY A 93 15.36 -13.89 8.88
N HIS A 94 15.06 -13.15 7.81
CA HIS A 94 14.55 -11.78 7.90
C HIS A 94 13.00 -11.72 7.95
N CYS A 95 12.50 -10.66 8.59
CA CYS A 95 11.09 -10.30 8.62
C CYS A 95 10.91 -8.95 7.91
N ASP A 96 10.21 -8.96 6.79
CA ASP A 96 9.95 -7.77 5.99
C ASP A 96 8.51 -7.28 6.19
N GLN A 97 8.32 -5.97 6.28
CA GLN A 97 7.02 -5.34 6.53
C GLN A 97 6.55 -4.57 5.30
N PHE A 98 5.28 -4.74 4.94
CA PHE A 98 4.65 -4.07 3.82
C PHE A 98 3.29 -3.50 4.23
N GLU A 99 2.85 -2.50 3.49
CA GLU A 99 1.52 -1.91 3.62
C GLU A 99 0.78 -2.00 2.30
N ALA A 100 -0.51 -2.31 2.36
CA ALA A 100 -1.37 -2.35 1.18
C ALA A 100 -2.78 -1.88 1.50
N ASP A 101 -3.31 -1.01 0.64
CA ASP A 101 -4.73 -0.69 0.62
C ASP A 101 -5.50 -1.75 -0.18
N ILE A 102 -6.42 -2.43 0.52
CA ILE A 102 -7.19 -3.55 -0.01
C ILE A 102 -8.68 -3.22 0.06
N TYR A 103 -9.40 -3.41 -1.04
CA TYR A 103 -10.86 -3.33 -1.08
C TYR A 103 -11.48 -4.39 -0.16
N ASP A 104 -12.76 -4.23 0.16
CA ASP A 104 -13.47 -5.23 0.97
C ASP A 104 -13.49 -6.60 0.26
N ILE A 105 -12.70 -7.54 0.79
CA ILE A 105 -12.69 -8.95 0.37
C ILE A 105 -13.62 -9.81 1.24
N GLY A 106 -14.36 -9.22 2.18
CA GLY A 106 -15.14 -9.93 3.17
C GLY A 106 -14.28 -10.69 4.17
N VAL A 107 -14.75 -11.84 4.65
CA VAL A 107 -14.01 -12.66 5.62
C VAL A 107 -12.80 -13.30 4.91
N PRO A 108 -11.55 -13.00 5.31
CA PRO A 108 -10.36 -13.59 4.71
C PRO A 108 -10.36 -15.12 4.85
N SER A 109 -10.01 -15.81 3.78
CA SER A 109 -10.03 -17.28 3.74
C SER A 109 -8.75 -17.90 3.17
N LYS A 110 -8.00 -17.16 2.35
CA LYS A 110 -6.78 -17.66 1.72
C LYS A 110 -5.85 -16.52 1.33
N LEU A 111 -4.55 -16.76 1.49
CA LEU A 111 -3.47 -15.90 1.01
C LEU A 111 -2.64 -16.71 0.01
N ARG A 112 -2.30 -16.10 -1.13
CA ARG A 112 -1.37 -16.68 -2.11
C ARG A 112 -0.18 -15.76 -2.26
N VAL A 113 1.01 -16.35 -2.18
CA VAL A 113 2.26 -15.70 -2.54
C VAL A 113 2.84 -16.39 -3.77
N SER A 114 3.33 -15.62 -4.72
CA SER A 114 3.95 -16.12 -5.96
C SER A 114 5.13 -15.25 -6.36
N LEU A 115 6.13 -15.85 -7.00
CA LEU A 115 7.23 -15.11 -7.65
C LEU A 115 6.81 -14.67 -9.06
N HIS A 116 7.25 -13.49 -9.48
CA HIS A 116 6.98 -12.97 -10.82
C HIS A 116 7.59 -13.88 -11.89
N LYS A 117 6.90 -14.02 -13.03
CA LYS A 117 7.24 -14.99 -14.09
C LYS A 117 8.62 -14.79 -14.71
N GLU A 118 9.15 -13.57 -14.67
CA GLU A 118 10.48 -13.23 -15.20
C GLU A 118 11.62 -13.77 -14.32
N SER A 119 11.33 -14.21 -13.09
CA SER A 119 12.29 -14.82 -12.17
C SER A 119 12.45 -16.32 -12.43
N LEU A 120 12.66 -16.70 -13.69
CA LEU A 120 12.92 -18.10 -14.08
C LEU A 120 14.11 -18.62 -13.27
N SER A 121 13.94 -19.77 -12.59
CA SER A 121 14.88 -20.40 -11.65
C SER A 121 15.04 -19.76 -10.25
N ALA A 122 14.31 -18.69 -9.93
CA ALA A 122 14.32 -18.17 -8.58
C ALA A 122 13.61 -19.13 -7.62
N SER A 123 14.25 -19.40 -6.49
CA SER A 123 13.65 -20.09 -5.36
C SER A 123 13.55 -19.14 -4.18
N TRP A 124 12.63 -19.46 -3.27
CA TRP A 124 12.45 -18.73 -2.02
C TRP A 124 11.85 -19.69 -1.01
N HIS A 125 12.43 -19.74 0.19
CA HIS A 125 11.83 -20.48 1.28
C HIS A 125 11.12 -19.53 2.23
N LEU A 126 9.89 -19.18 1.86
CA LEU A 126 8.94 -18.47 2.70
C LEU A 126 8.57 -19.33 3.93
N ASP A 127 8.72 -18.77 5.13
CA ASP A 127 8.34 -19.42 6.38
C ASP A 127 6.85 -19.19 6.69
N ARG A 128 6.45 -17.92 6.80
CA ARG A 128 5.07 -17.51 7.08
C ARG A 128 4.80 -16.07 6.66
N VAL A 129 3.51 -15.75 6.54
CA VAL A 129 2.96 -14.41 6.30
C VAL A 129 1.82 -14.17 7.27
#